data_AF-A0A2M7ICV4-F1
#
_entry.id   AF-A0A2M7ICV4-F1
#
_cell.length_a   1.000
_cell.length_b   1.000
_cell.length_c   1.000
_cell.angle_alpha   90.00
_cell.angle_beta   90.00
_cell.angle_gamma   90.00
#
_symmetry.space_group_name_H-M   'P 1'
#
loop_
_entity.id
_entity.type
_entity.pdbx_description
1 polymer ?
#
loop_
_entity_poly.entity_id
_entity_poly.type
_entity_poly.pdbx_seq_one_letter_code
_entity_poly.pdbx_strand_id
1 'polypeptide(L)' 'YKRHVKKNEKMPQGGIVEIPRAMDVSKMNLICPKCAKVTRVGYKIDQGKKIRICKKCDSKI' A
#
# COMPACT_ATOMS: atom_id res chain seq x y z
N TYR A 1 0.90 -14.83 -6.89
CA TYR A 1 -0.12 -15.88 -7.11
C TYR A 1 0.03 -16.36 -8.53
N LYS A 2 0.24 -17.66 -8.73
CA LYS A 2 0.46 -18.24 -10.05
C LYS A 2 -0.89 -18.50 -10.71
N ARG A 3 -1.20 -17.75 -11.77
CA ARG A 3 -2.42 -17.90 -12.56
C ARG A 3 -2.06 -18.52 -13.90
N HIS A 4 -2.76 -19.60 -14.25
CA HIS A 4 -2.69 -20.18 -15.58
C HIS A 4 -3.48 -19.29 -16.55
N VAL A 5 -2.80 -18.78 -17.57
CA VAL A 5 -3.38 -17.94 -18.60
C VAL A 5 -3.32 -18.69 -19.92
N LYS A 6 -4.49 -18.87 -20.55
CA LYS A 6 -4.58 -19.42 -21.90
C LYS A 6 -4.00 -18.41 -22.89
N LYS A 7 -3.47 -18.92 -24.02
CA LYS A 7 -2.93 -18.08 -25.10
C LYS A 7 -3.98 -17.07 -25.57
N ASN A 8 -3.57 -15.82 -25.72
CA ASN A 8 -4.37 -14.76 -26.33
C ASN A 8 -3.46 -13.84 -27.16
N GLU A 9 -4.01 -12.88 -27.90
CA GLU A 9 -3.22 -11.96 -28.76
C GLU A 9 -2.12 -11.20 -27.99
N LYS A 10 -2.38 -10.86 -26.72
CA LYS A 10 -1.42 -10.14 -25.85
C LYS A 10 -0.35 -11.07 -25.25
N MET A 11 -0.63 -12.37 -25.17
CA MET A 11 0.25 -13.40 -24.62
C MET A 11 0.15 -14.68 -25.49
N PRO A 12 0.81 -14.68 -26.67
CA PRO A 12 0.71 -15.78 -27.63
C PRO A 12 1.37 -17.09 -27.15
N GLN A 13 2.34 -17.01 -26.22
CA GLN A 13 2.94 -18.21 -25.63
C GLN A 13 2.06 -18.85 -24.55
N GLY A 14 1.17 -18.07 -23.90
CA GLY A 14 0.41 -18.54 -22.74
C GLY A 14 1.34 -18.97 -21.59
N GLY A 15 0.77 -19.50 -20.51
CA GLY A 15 1.56 -20.09 -19.42
C GLY A 15 1.15 -19.59 -18.04
N ILE A 16 2.06 -19.77 -17.08
CA ILE A 16 1.82 -19.41 -15.69
C ILE A 16 2.36 -17.99 -15.46
N VAL A 17 1.45 -17.07 -15.12
CA VAL A 17 1.79 -15.68 -14.81
C VAL A 17 1.70 -15.45 -13.31
N GLU A 18 2.66 -14.71 -12.77
CA GLU A 18 2.58 -14.23 -11.39
C GLU A 18 1.81 -12.92 -11.35
N ILE A 19 0.65 -12.96 -10.68
CA ILE A 19 -0.23 -11.80 -10.53
C ILE A 19 -0.31 -11.44 -9.04
N PRO A 20 -0.26 -10.15 -8.67
CA PRO A 20 -0.54 -9.71 -7.32
C PRO A 20 -2.00 -9.99 -6.95
N ARG A 21 -2.26 -10.31 -5.68
CA ARG A 21 -3.63 -10.39 -5.15
C ARG A 21 -3.85 -9.28 -4.14
N ALA A 22 -5.12 -8.91 -3.98
CA ALA A 22 -5.54 -8.04 -2.91
C ALA A 22 -5.09 -8.63 -1.56
N MET A 23 -4.67 -7.75 -0.67
CA MET A 23 -4.29 -8.07 0.70
C MET A 23 -5.12 -7.21 1.64
N ASP A 24 -5.47 -7.79 2.79
CA ASP A 24 -6.25 -7.10 3.79
C ASP A 24 -5.50 -5.89 4.36
N VAL A 25 -6.22 -4.77 4.54
CA VAL A 25 -5.65 -3.51 5.03
C VAL A 25 -5.12 -3.65 6.46
N SER A 26 -5.70 -4.52 7.29
CA SER A 26 -5.22 -4.79 8.66
C SER A 26 -3.83 -5.43 8.72
N LYS A 27 -3.37 -6.04 7.62
CA LYS A 27 -2.03 -6.63 7.49
C LYS A 27 -0.99 -5.64 6.99
N MET A 28 -1.39 -4.42 6.63
CA MET A 28 -0.50 -3.37 6.15
C MET A 28 -0.22 -2.33 7.24
N ASN A 29 1.00 -1.79 7.23
CA ASN A 29 1.37 -0.66 8.07
C ASN A 29 1.96 0.47 7.21
N LEU A 30 1.81 1.71 7.68
CA LEU A 30 2.36 2.87 7.00
C LEU A 30 3.80 3.15 7.46
N ILE A 31 4.69 3.34 6.49
CA ILE A 31 6.06 3.79 6.74
C ILE A 31 6.03 5.32 6.69
N CYS A 32 6.49 5.97 7.75
CA CYS A 32 6.58 7.42 7.77
C CYS A 32 7.80 7.87 6.94
N PRO A 33 7.65 8.77 5.96
CA PRO A 33 8.75 9.20 5.09
C PRO A 33 9.85 9.96 5.84
N LYS A 34 9.55 10.57 6.99
CA LYS A 34 10.54 11.34 7.77
C LYS A 34 11.40 10.47 8.68
N CYS A 35 10.83 9.45 9.31
CA CYS A 35 11.55 8.62 10.27
C CYS A 35 11.84 7.20 9.77
N ALA A 36 11.38 6.85 8.57
CA ALA A 36 11.50 5.53 7.94
C ALA A 36 11.00 4.34 8.79
N LYS A 37 10.30 4.62 9.89
CA LYS A 37 9.77 3.62 10.81
C LYS A 37 8.33 3.28 10.45
N VAL A 38 7.98 2.03 10.72
CA VAL A 38 6.60 1.54 10.67
C VAL A 38 5.79 2.20 11.78
N THR A 39 4.70 2.89 11.44
CA THR A 39 3.98 3.79 12.36
C THR A 39 2.47 3.67 12.21
N ARG A 40 1.74 3.99 13.29
CA ARG A 40 0.29 4.18 13.27
C ARG A 40 -0.05 5.64 12.95
N VAL A 41 -1.16 5.85 12.26
CA VAL A 41 -1.67 7.17 11.89
C VAL A 41 -2.49 7.78 13.03
N GLY A 42 -2.26 9.07 13.29
CA GLY A 42 -3.16 9.97 14.01
C GLY A 42 -3.74 11.03 13.07
N TYR A 43 -4.69 11.81 13.58
CA TYR A 43 -5.28 12.93 12.83
C TYR A 43 -5.14 14.21 13.63
N LYS A 44 -4.86 15.31 12.93
CA LYS A 44 -4.93 16.66 13.47
C LYS A 44 -5.65 17.55 12.47
N ILE A 45 -6.39 18.53 12.98
CA ILE A 45 -7.02 19.54 12.16
C ILE A 45 -6.10 20.75 12.20
N ASP A 46 -5.63 21.16 11.03
CA ASP A 46 -4.83 22.38 10.88
C ASP A 46 -5.54 23.27 9.86
N GLN A 47 -5.87 24.50 10.27
CA GLN A 47 -6.53 25.50 9.42
C GLN A 47 -7.79 24.95 8.68
N GLY A 48 -8.61 24.17 9.40
CA GLY A 48 -9.84 23.56 8.86
C GLY A 48 -9.63 22.32 7.98
N LYS A 49 -8.39 21.88 7.74
CA LYS A 49 -8.08 20.66 6.98
C LYS A 49 -7.63 19.52 7.90
N LYS A 50 -8.23 18.34 7.71
CA LYS A 50 -7.85 17.12 8.43
C LYS A 50 -6.58 16.52 7.81
N ILE A 51 -5.50 16.51 8.58
CA ILE A 51 -4.19 16.02 8.16
C ILE A 51 -3.84 14.74 8.94
N ARG A 52 -3.19 13.80 8.26
CA ARG A 52 -2.63 12.60 8.88
C ARG A 52 -1.28 12.92 9.51
N ILE A 53 -1.07 12.42 10.71
CA ILE A 53 0.16 12.62 11.47
C ILE A 53 0.73 11.27 11.86
N CYS A 54 2.06 11.16 11.85
CA CYS A 54 2.77 10.02 12.37
C CYS A 54 2.78 10.06 13.91
N LYS A 55 2.21 9.04 14.58
CA LYS A 55 2.20 8.97 16.05
C LYS A 55 3.58 8.79 16.70
N LYS A 56 4.66 8.54 15.94
CA LYS A 56 6.01 8.38 16.52
C LYS A 56 6.86 9.65 16.48
N CYS A 57 6.66 10.53 15.51
CA CYS A 57 7.48 11.73 15.32
C CYS A 57 6.66 12.99 15.12
N ASP A 58 5.34 12.91 15.31
CA ASP A 58 4.33 13.98 15.18
C ASP A 58 4.39 14.80 13.90
N SER A 59 5.12 14.29 12.91
CA SER A 59 5.24 14.91 11.61
C SER A 59 4.06 14.53 10.72
N LYS A 60 3.65 15.48 9.89
CA LYS A 60 2.70 15.26 8.80
C LYS A 60 3.14 14.07 7.93
N ILE A 61 2.22 13.11 7.78
CA ILE A 61 2.28 12.01 6.81
C ILE A 61 1.61 12.47 5.51
#